data_AF-A0A1V5NIE9-F1
#
_entry.id   AF-A0A1V5NIE9-F1
#
_cell.length_a   1.000
_cell.length_b   1.000
_cell.length_c   1.000
_cell.angle_alpha   90.00
_cell.angle_beta   90.00
_cell.angle_gamma   90.00
#
_symmetry.space_group_name_H-M   'P 1'
#
loop_
_entity.id
_entity.type
_entity.pdbx_description
1 polymer ?
#
loop_
_entity_poly.entity_id
_entity_poly.type
_entity_poly.pdbx_seq_one_letter_code
_entity_poly.pdbx_strand_id
1 'polypeptide(L)'
;MFGPDDCITREQMAVMICKAARIPYLDEEIGFADWDGISEWARGAVSAAAGKKIINGYPDNTFQPIRNATRAEAVTVILNALDK
;
A
#
# COMPACT_ATOMS: atom_id res chain seq x y z
N MET A 1 2.85 18.97 -9.87
CA MET A 1 4.23 18.62 -10.29
C MET A 1 4.54 17.24 -9.72
N PHE A 2 5.11 16.32 -10.49
CA PHE A 2 5.45 14.97 -10.02
C PHE A 2 6.85 15.03 -9.39
N GLY A 3 6.95 14.91 -8.06
CA GLY A 3 8.22 14.84 -7.34
C GLY A 3 8.63 13.39 -7.14
N PRO A 4 9.59 12.85 -7.90
CA PRO A 4 10.04 11.46 -7.77
C PRO A 4 10.83 11.18 -6.48
N ASP A 5 11.42 12.21 -5.89
CA ASP A 5 12.18 12.13 -4.63
C ASP A 5 11.33 12.37 -3.38
N ASP A 6 10.08 12.80 -3.56
CA ASP A 6 9.17 13.00 -2.43
C ASP A 6 8.87 11.65 -1.77
N CYS A 7 8.73 11.65 -0.45
CA CYS A 7 8.23 10.48 0.27
C CYS A 7 6.74 10.28 -0.05
N ILE A 8 6.32 9.01 -0.11
CA ILE A 8 4.91 8.64 -0.02
C ILE A 8 4.68 7.78 1.21
N THR A 9 3.46 7.81 1.71
CA THR A 9 3.02 6.94 2.79
C THR A 9 2.73 5.53 2.25
N ARG A 10 2.75 4.53 3.13
CA ARG A 10 2.44 3.14 2.76
C ARG A 10 1.00 2.96 2.27
N GLU A 11 0.05 3.72 2.80
CA GLU A 11 -1.34 3.71 2.31
C GLU A 11 -1.45 4.29 0.88
N GLN A 12 -0.67 5.33 0.56
CA GLN A 12 -0.59 5.88 -0.80
C GLN A 12 0.07 4.87 -1.75
N MET A 13 1.10 4.17 -1.30
CA MET A 13 1.76 3.10 -2.07
C MET A 13 0.78 1.97 -2.41
N ALA A 14 -0.06 1.53 -1.46
CA ALA A 14 -1.08 0.52 -1.71
C ALA A 14 -2.07 0.95 -2.80
N VAL A 15 -2.51 2.21 -2.77
CA VAL A 15 -3.36 2.80 -3.81
C VAL A 15 -2.66 2.82 -5.17
N MET A 16 -1.38 3.20 -5.22
CA MET A 16 -0.60 3.22 -6.47
C MET A 16 -0.46 1.83 -7.08
N ILE A 17 -0.14 0.82 -6.25
CA ILE A 17 -0.07 -0.58 -6.67
C ILE A 17 -1.39 -1.03 -7.27
N CYS A 18 -2.49 -0.83 -6.54
CA CYS A 18 -3.78 -1.32 -7.00
C CYS A 18 -4.19 -0.66 -8.33
N LYS A 19 -3.89 0.63 -8.50
CA LYS A 19 -4.12 1.35 -9.76
C LYS A 19 -3.21 0.84 -10.89
N ALA A 20 -1.90 0.73 -10.67
CA ALA A 20 -0.93 0.29 -11.68
C ALA A 20 -1.22 -1.14 -12.14
N ALA A 21 -1.52 -2.03 -11.20
CA ALA A 21 -1.78 -3.44 -11.42
C ALA A 21 -3.24 -3.76 -11.81
N ARG A 22 -4.11 -2.76 -11.87
CA ARG A 22 -5.58 -2.92 -12.04
C ARG A 22 -6.18 -3.93 -11.07
N ILE A 23 -5.71 -3.91 -9.82
CA ILE A 23 -6.27 -4.74 -8.75
C ILE A 23 -7.53 -4.07 -8.22
N PRO A 24 -8.68 -4.76 -8.19
CA PRO A 24 -9.89 -4.23 -7.59
C PRO A 24 -9.69 -4.04 -6.09
N TYR A 25 -10.23 -2.94 -5.56
CA TYR A 25 -10.22 -2.68 -4.12
C TYR A 25 -11.16 -3.69 -3.44
N LEU A 26 -10.78 -4.12 -2.24
CA LEU A 26 -11.58 -5.05 -1.45
C LEU A 26 -12.28 -4.29 -0.33
N ASP A 27 -13.56 -4.53 -0.14
CA ASP A 27 -14.34 -3.96 0.96
C ASP A 27 -14.32 -4.89 2.19
N GLU A 28 -13.13 -5.39 2.51
CA GLU A 28 -12.88 -6.33 3.60
C GLU A 28 -11.88 -5.70 4.56
N GLU A 29 -12.17 -5.69 5.86
CA GLU A 29 -11.21 -5.28 6.86
C GLU A 29 -10.16 -6.38 7.06
N ILE A 30 -8.90 -6.03 6.81
CA ILE A 30 -7.78 -6.87 7.25
C ILE A 30 -7.44 -6.40 8.67
N GLY A 31 -7.56 -7.31 9.64
CA GLY A 31 -7.48 -7.03 11.07
C GLY A 31 -6.10 -6.61 11.59
N PHE A 32 -5.53 -5.55 10.99
CA PHE A 32 -4.36 -4.85 11.48
C PHE A 32 -4.71 -4.07 12.74
N ALA A 33 -3.81 -4.06 13.72
CA ALA A 33 -3.99 -3.38 15.00
C ALA A 33 -4.11 -1.86 14.86
N ASP A 34 -3.59 -1.29 13.77
CA ASP A 34 -3.63 0.14 13.42
C ASP A 34 -4.59 0.45 12.26
N TRP A 35 -5.63 -0.39 12.07
CA TRP A 35 -6.63 -0.23 11.00
C TRP A 35 -7.30 1.15 11.00
N ASP A 36 -7.64 1.67 12.18
CA ASP A 36 -8.25 3.00 12.33
C ASP A 36 -7.32 4.14 11.88
N GLY A 37 -6.00 3.90 11.86
CA GLY A 37 -5.01 4.84 11.33
C GLY A 37 -4.93 4.86 9.80
N ILE A 38 -5.58 3.91 9.11
CA ILE A 38 -5.64 3.86 7.65
C ILE A 38 -6.78 4.75 7.17
N SER A 39 -6.45 5.70 6.30
CA SER A 39 -7.44 6.59 5.71
C SER A 39 -8.52 5.80 4.96
N GLU A 40 -9.80 6.20 5.11
CA GLU A 40 -10.95 5.48 4.51
C GLU A 40 -10.79 5.24 2.99
N TRP A 41 -10.27 6.23 2.26
CA TRP A 41 -10.03 6.14 0.82
C TRP A 41 -8.93 5.13 0.43
N ALA A 42 -8.07 4.75 1.38
CA ALA A 42 -6.98 3.82 1.17
C ALA A 42 -7.31 2.40 1.66
N ARG A 43 -8.26 2.23 2.59
CA ARG A 43 -8.60 0.93 3.21
C ARG A 43 -8.79 -0.17 2.18
N GLY A 44 -9.61 0.08 1.15
CA GLY A 44 -9.85 -0.96 0.14
C GLY A 44 -8.64 -1.34 -0.70
N ALA A 45 -7.71 -0.40 -0.91
CA ALA A 45 -6.44 -0.69 -1.57
C ALA A 45 -5.46 -1.41 -0.64
N VAL A 46 -5.42 -1.04 0.65
CA VAL A 46 -4.62 -1.73 1.66
C VAL A 46 -5.08 -3.18 1.80
N SER A 47 -6.38 -3.41 1.90
CA SER A 47 -6.97 -4.76 1.96
C SER A 47 -6.62 -5.59 0.73
N ALA A 48 -6.77 -5.02 -0.46
CA ALA A 48 -6.42 -5.70 -1.69
C ALA A 48 -4.92 -6.04 -1.79
N ALA A 49 -4.05 -5.08 -1.47
CA ALA A 49 -2.60 -5.25 -1.55
C ALA A 49 -2.07 -6.24 -0.49
N ALA A 50 -2.60 -6.19 0.73
CA ALA A 50 -2.20 -7.09 1.81
C ALA A 50 -2.80 -8.49 1.65
N GLY A 51 -4.06 -8.62 1.22
CA GLY A 51 -4.69 -9.90 0.93
C GLY A 51 -3.97 -10.67 -0.18
N LYS A 52 -3.43 -9.96 -1.17
CA LYS A 52 -2.58 -10.53 -2.23
C LYS A 52 -1.10 -10.67 -1.85
N LYS A 53 -0.72 -10.34 -0.61
CA LYS A 53 0.67 -10.37 -0.09
C LYS A 53 1.66 -9.52 -0.90
N ILE A 54 1.17 -8.49 -1.60
CA ILE A 54 2.00 -7.53 -2.34
C ILE A 54 2.65 -6.56 -1.36
N ILE A 55 1.86 -6.08 -0.39
CA ILE A 55 2.39 -5.35 0.78
C ILE A 55 2.10 -6.18 2.02
N ASN A 56 3.14 -6.58 2.73
CA ASN A 56 2.98 -7.26 4.01
C ASN A 56 2.94 -6.24 5.15
N GLY A 57 2.14 -6.55 6.17
CA GLY A 57 2.22 -5.89 7.48
C GLY A 57 3.47 -6.30 8.24
N TYR A 58 3.57 -5.82 9.46
CA TYR A 58 4.68 -6.06 10.37
C TYR A 58 4.35 -7.18 11.38
N PRO A 59 5.36 -7.76 12.05
CA PRO A 59 5.15 -8.84 13.01
C PRO A 59 4.30 -8.46 14.23
N ASP A 60 4.18 -7.17 14.53
CA ASP A 60 3.33 -6.59 15.58
C ASP A 60 1.85 -6.43 15.15
N ASN A 61 1.47 -7.04 14.02
CA ASN A 61 0.15 -6.94 13.41
C ASN A 61 -0.23 -5.52 12.96
N THR A 62 0.75 -4.66 12.65
CA THR A 62 0.49 -3.31 12.11
C THR A 62 0.73 -3.21 10.60
N PHE A 63 0.07 -2.26 9.94
CA PHE A 63 0.34 -1.88 8.56
C PHE A 63 1.30 -0.68 8.46
N GLN A 64 1.27 0.22 9.44
CA GLN A 64 1.99 1.49 9.53
C GLN A 64 1.65 2.44 8.37
N PRO A 65 0.39 2.90 8.23
CA PRO A 65 -0.09 3.59 7.03
C PRO A 65 0.71 4.85 6.69
N ILE A 66 1.13 5.62 7.71
CA ILE A 66 1.83 6.92 7.56
C ILE A 66 3.36 6.75 7.43
N ARG A 67 3.89 5.53 7.58
CA ARG A 67 5.34 5.33 7.43
C ARG A 67 5.74 5.66 5.99
N ASN A 68 6.80 6.45 5.88
CA ASN A 68 7.28 6.95 4.61
C ASN A 68 8.20 5.93 3.91
N ALA A 69 8.07 5.87 2.59
CA ALA A 69 9.03 5.27 1.67
C ALA A 69 9.29 6.29 0.53
N THR A 70 10.48 6.28 -0.07
CA THR A 70 10.70 7.14 -1.24
C THR A 70 9.86 6.65 -2.41
N ARG A 71 9.33 7.56 -3.23
CA ARG A 71 8.50 7.18 -4.39
C ARG A 71 9.27 6.32 -5.39
N ALA A 72 10.56 6.60 -5.59
CA ALA A 72 11.42 5.80 -6.45
C ALA A 72 11.57 4.36 -5.94
N GLU A 73 11.80 4.16 -4.63
CA GLU A 73 11.85 2.82 -4.03
C GLU A 73 10.50 2.11 -4.15
N ALA A 74 9.40 2.81 -3.85
CA ALA A 74 8.06 2.26 -3.98
C ALA A 74 7.80 1.80 -5.42
N VAL A 75 7.95 2.68 -6.41
CA VAL A 75 7.72 2.34 -7.84
C VAL A 75 8.60 1.19 -8.32
N THR A 76 9.85 1.12 -7.87
CA THR A 76 10.75 0.00 -8.23
C THR A 76 10.22 -1.33 -7.70
N VAL A 77 9.74 -1.36 -6.45
CA VAL A 77 9.10 -2.56 -5.89
C VAL A 77 7.80 -2.89 -6.63
N ILE A 78 7.01 -1.88 -7.01
CA ILE A 78 5.77 -2.06 -7.79
C ILE A 78 6.05 -2.72 -9.14
N LEU A 79 7.01 -2.21 -9.89
CA LEU A 79 7.36 -2.74 -11.22
C LEU A 79 7.87 -4.18 -11.12
N ASN A 80 8.76 -4.46 -10.17
CA ASN A 80 9.28 -5.80 -9.94
C ASN A 80 8.22 -6.83 -9.51
N ALA A 81 7.15 -6.37 -8.86
CA ALA A 81 6.03 -7.22 -8.46
C ALA A 81 5.02 -7.48 -9.60
N LEU A 82 5.03 -6.66 -10.67
CA LEU A 82 4.14 -6.78 -11.83
C LEU A 82 4.74 -7.55 -13.00
N ASP A 83 6.06 -7.64 -13.09
CA ASP A 83 6.77 -8.45 -14.09
C ASP A 83 6.86 -9.96 -13.73
N LYS A 84 6.05 -10.42 -12.77
CA LYS A 84 5.86 -11.83 -12.42
C LYS A 84 4.42 -12.26 -12.64
#